data_AF-A0A9P9YHW5-F1
#
_entry.id   AF-A0A9P9YHW5-F1
#
_cell.length_a   1.000
_cell.length_b   1.000
_cell.length_c   1.000
_cell.angle_alpha   90.00
_cell.angle_beta   90.00
_cell.angle_gamma   90.00
#
_symmetry.space_group_name_H-M   'P 1'
#
loop_
_entity.id
_entity.type
_entity.pdbx_description
1 polymer ?
#
loop_
_entity_poly.entity_id
_entity_poly.type
_entity_poly.pdbx_seq_one_letter_code
_entity_poly.pdbx_strand_id
1 'polypeptide(L)' 'MEIFETKQAHDEVIDSFVCKQRALLAKLPEGRHDEETELDFIYGLMQPKYRESIPRHEIKTFRELLDRGRTVERTKH' A
#
# COMPACT_ATOMS: atom_id res chain seq x y z
N MET A 1 0.10 -7.55 15.54
CA MET A 1 0.67 -8.06 14.27
C MET A 1 -0.37 -8.12 13.14
N GLU A 2 -1.53 -7.46 13.28
CA GLU A 2 -2.63 -7.46 12.31
C GLU A 2 -2.30 -6.83 10.94
N ILE A 3 -1.41 -5.82 10.92
CA ILE A 3 -0.95 -5.15 9.69
C ILE A 3 -0.39 -6.17 8.68
N PHE A 4 0.52 -7.04 9.13
CA PHE A 4 1.22 -8.00 8.27
C PHE A 4 0.38 -9.24 7.91
N GLU A 5 -0.68 -9.51 8.67
CA GLU A 5 -1.66 -10.56 8.37
C GLU A 5 -2.68 -10.09 7.32
N THR A 6 -2.89 -8.77 7.20
CA THR A 6 -3.85 -8.16 6.28
C THR A 6 -3.24 -7.94 4.89
N LYS A 7 -3.09 -9.01 4.11
CA LYS A 7 -2.64 -8.91 2.71
C LYS A 7 -3.74 -8.40 1.79
N GLN A 8 -3.37 -7.74 0.70
CA GLN A 8 -4.32 -7.30 -0.32
C GLN A 8 -5.01 -8.52 -0.95
N ALA A 9 -6.33 -8.54 -1.01
CA ALA A 9 -7.07 -9.62 -1.67
C ALA A 9 -6.89 -9.57 -3.21
N HIS A 10 -7.16 -10.68 -3.90
CA HIS A 10 -6.92 -10.80 -5.35
C HIS A 10 -7.65 -9.72 -6.17
N ASP A 11 -8.92 -9.49 -5.84
CA ASP A 11 -9.79 -8.52 -6.54
C ASP A 11 -9.91 -7.18 -5.80
N GLU A 12 -9.07 -6.95 -4.78
CA GLU A 12 -9.08 -5.72 -4.02
C GLU A 12 -8.32 -4.61 -4.76
N VAL A 13 -9.00 -3.48 -4.97
CA VAL A 13 -8.41 -2.25 -5.52
C VAL A 13 -7.46 -1.59 -4.51
N ILE A 14 -6.46 -0.88 -5.02
CA ILE A 14 -5.39 -0.27 -4.25
C ILE A 14 -5.92 0.71 -3.20
N ASP A 15 -6.96 1.49 -3.53
CA ASP A 15 -7.58 2.45 -2.62
C ASP A 15 -8.18 1.76 -1.38
N SER A 16 -8.87 0.63 -1.56
CA SER A 16 -9.43 -0.16 -0.45
C SER A 16 -8.33 -0.71 0.46
N PHE A 17 -7.29 -1.29 -0.15
CA PHE A 17 -6.18 -1.89 0.59
C PHE A 17 -5.42 -0.85 1.41
N VAL A 18 -5.02 0.26 0.78
CA VAL A 18 -4.29 1.35 1.46
C VAL A 18 -5.16 1.97 2.56
N CYS A 19 -6.47 2.15 2.33
CA CYS A 19 -7.38 2.67 3.36
C CYS A 19 -7.39 1.79 4.62
N LYS A 20 -7.55 0.46 4.45
CA LYS A 20 -7.51 -0.50 5.56
C LYS A 20 -6.19 -0.46 6.31
N GLN A 21 -5.08 -0.45 5.57
CA GLN A 21 -3.75 -0.43 6.17
C GLN A 21 -3.48 0.86 6.94
N ARG A 22 -3.83 2.02 6.37
CA ARG A 22 -3.68 3.32 7.07
C ARG A 22 -4.53 3.39 8.34
N ALA A 23 -5.72 2.77 8.34
CA ALA A 23 -6.54 2.67 9.54
C ALA A 23 -5.88 1.79 10.63
N LEU A 24 -5.13 0.75 10.27
CA LEU A 24 -4.36 -0.06 11.22
C LEU A 24 -3.11 0.68 11.70
N LEU A 25 -2.38 1.36 10.82
CA LEU A 25 -1.20 2.15 11.14
C LEU A 25 -1.53 3.31 12.10
N ALA A 26 -2.69 3.95 11.92
CA ALA A 26 -3.17 5.01 12.81
C ALA A 26 -3.45 4.54 14.26
N LYS A 27 -3.52 3.23 14.51
CA LYS A 27 -3.64 2.67 15.88
C LYS A 27 -2.27 2.56 16.58
N LEU A 28 -1.17 2.75 15.85
CA LEU A 28 0.18 2.76 16.44
C LEU A 28 0.42 4.10 17.15
N PRO A 29 1.33 4.15 18.14
CA PRO A 29 1.69 5.40 18.80
C PRO A 29 2.17 6.45 17.80
N GLU A 30 1.62 7.66 17.91
CA GLU A 30 1.96 8.78 17.04
C GLU A 30 3.46 9.09 17.07
N GLY A 31 4.01 9.48 15.91
CA GLY A 31 5.42 9.84 15.76
C GLY A 31 6.40 8.67 15.81
N ARG A 32 5.92 7.41 15.92
CA ARG A 32 6.80 6.22 15.92
C ARG A 32 7.36 5.89 14.53
N HIS A 33 6.59 6.14 13.48
CA HIS A 33 6.93 5.79 12.10
C HIS A 33 6.71 7.01 11.20
N ASP A 34 7.63 7.21 10.26
CA ASP A 34 7.43 8.12 9.14
C ASP A 34 6.73 7.41 7.97
N GLU A 35 6.28 8.19 6.99
CA GLU A 35 5.54 7.66 5.84
C GLU A 35 6.38 6.67 5.01
N GLU A 36 7.70 6.83 4.98
CA GLU A 36 8.61 5.90 4.31
C GLU A 36 8.59 4.52 5.00
N THR A 37 8.69 4.49 6.32
CA THR A 37 8.57 3.26 7.11
C THR A 37 7.19 2.61 6.97
N GLU A 38 6.13 3.41 6.98
CA GLU A 38 4.76 2.91 6.79
C GLU A 38 4.55 2.27 5.40
N LEU A 39 5.12 2.87 4.35
CA LEU A 39 5.11 2.29 3.01
C LEU A 39 5.87 0.96 2.96
N ASP A 40 7.01 0.84 3.66
CA ASP A 40 7.77 -0.40 3.73
C ASP A 40 6.98 -1.55 4.38
N PHE A 41 6.17 -1.24 5.41
CA PHE A 41 5.32 -2.24 6.04
C PHE A 41 4.28 -2.83 5.09
N ILE A 42 3.67 -1.98 4.25
CA ILE A 42 2.53 -2.39 3.43
C ILE A 42 2.92 -2.81 2.01
N TYR A 43 4.09 -2.39 1.51
CA TYR A 43 4.48 -2.62 0.12
C TYR A 43 4.52 -4.11 -0.22
N GLY A 44 5.14 -4.93 0.65
CA GLY A 44 5.24 -6.38 0.48
C GLY A 44 3.90 -7.12 0.59
N LEU A 45 2.87 -6.46 1.11
CA LEU A 45 1.54 -7.04 1.33
C LEU A 45 0.60 -6.82 0.13
N MET A 46 1.02 -6.01 -0.85
CA MET A 46 0.29 -5.78 -2.09
C MET A 46 0.35 -6.99 -3.04
N GLN A 47 -0.66 -7.12 -3.88
CA GLN A 47 -0.70 -8.11 -4.94
C GLN A 47 0.48 -7.93 -5.93
N PRO A 48 1.02 -9.02 -6.52
CA PRO A 48 2.17 -8.97 -7.43
C PRO A 48 1.99 -7.95 -8.56
N LYS A 49 0.78 -7.82 -9.11
CA LYS A 49 0.47 -6.89 -10.21
C LYS A 49 0.87 -5.43 -9.92
N TYR A 50 0.79 -5.00 -8.65
CA TYR A 50 1.22 -3.65 -8.24
C TYR A 50 2.73 -3.61 -8.01
N ARG A 51 3.30 -4.59 -7.30
CA ARG A 51 4.74 -4.63 -6.97
C ARG A 51 5.64 -4.78 -8.20
N GLU A 52 5.16 -5.47 -9.23
CA GLU A 52 5.86 -5.64 -10.50
C GLU A 52 5.81 -4.36 -11.37
N SER A 53 4.74 -3.56 -11.21
CA SER A 53 4.52 -2.36 -12.02
C SER A 53 4.98 -1.06 -11.35
N ILE A 54 5.13 -1.07 -10.01
CA ILE A 54 5.42 0.11 -9.20
C ILE A 54 6.62 -0.22 -8.31
N PRO A 55 7.86 0.12 -8.71
CA PRO A 55 9.03 -0.14 -7.90
C PRO A 55 8.99 0.66 -6.59
N ARG A 56 9.25 0.01 -5.45
CA ARG A 56 9.23 0.64 -4.11
C ARG A 56 10.06 1.91 -4.02
N HIS A 57 11.23 1.94 -4.65
CA HIS A 57 12.17 3.07 -4.57
C HIS A 57 11.70 4.31 -5.35
N GLU A 58 10.66 4.20 -6.18
CA GLU A 58 10.11 5.31 -6.96
C GLU A 58 8.93 6.02 -6.27
N ILE A 59 8.48 5.52 -5.11
CA ILE A 59 7.38 6.08 -4.34
C ILE A 59 7.87 6.57 -2.98
N LYS A 60 7.47 7.78 -2.60
CA LYS A 60 7.80 8.39 -1.30
C LYS A 60 6.58 8.70 -0.46
N THR A 61 5.40 8.68 -1.07
CA THR A 61 4.14 8.98 -0.39
C THR A 61 3.04 7.99 -0.77
N PHE A 62 2.04 7.84 0.10
CA PHE A 62 0.82 7.09 -0.20
C PHE A 62 0.08 7.66 -1.41
N ARG A 63 0.16 8.98 -1.63
CA ARG A 63 -0.45 9.62 -2.80
C ARG A 63 0.15 9.09 -4.10
N GLU A 64 1.48 9.03 -4.19
CA GLU A 64 2.16 8.49 -5.37
C GLU A 64 1.83 7.01 -5.59
N LEU A 65 1.77 6.22 -4.52
CA LEU A 65 1.36 4.82 -4.59
C LEU A 65 -0.07 4.68 -5.14
N LEU A 66 -1.01 5.46 -4.63
CA LEU A 66 -2.41 5.43 -5.07
C LEU A 66 -2.56 5.87 -6.54
N ASP A 67 -1.90 6.95 -6.95
CA ASP A 67 -1.99 7.46 -8.32
C ASP A 67 -1.46 6.45 -9.35
N ARG A 68 -0.33 5.80 -9.04
CA ARG A 68 0.24 4.73 -9.87
C ARG A 68 -0.60 3.45 -9.80
N GLY A 69 -1.09 3.07 -8.62
CA GLY A 69 -1.93 1.89 -8.43
C GLY A 69 -3.22 1.95 -9.25
N ARG A 70 -3.90 3.10 -9.25
CA ARG A 70 -5.07 3.34 -10.10
C ARG A 70 -4.74 3.27 -11.59
N THR A 71 -3.51 3.64 -11.98
CA THR A 71 -3.06 3.50 -13.37
C THR A 71 -2.91 2.02 -13.75
N VAL A 72 -2.32 1.20 -12.87
CA VAL A 72 -2.22 -0.26 -13.06
C VAL A 72 -3.60 -0.89 -13.27
N GLU A 73 -4.57 -0.51 -12.44
CA GLU A 73 -5.96 -0.99 -12.54
C GLU A 73 -6.60 -0.62 -13.88
N ARG A 74 -6.46 0.64 -14.32
CA ARG A 74 -7.01 1.11 -15.60
C ARG A 74 -6.40 0.43 -16.82
N THR A 75 -5.13 0.04 -16.75
CA THR A 75 -4.40 -0.55 -17.90
C THR A 75 -4.58 -2.05 -18.05
N LYS A 76 -5.09 -2.76 -17.04
CA LYS A 76 -5.26 -4.23 -17.05
C LYS A 76 -6.74 -4.67 -17.07
N HIS A 77 -7.62 -3.83 -17.60
CA HIS A 77 -9.00 -4.18 -17.90
C HIS A 77 -9.14 -4.89 -19.26
#